data_AF-A0A5C9CUE6-F1
#
_entry.id   AF-A0A5C9CUE6-F1
#
_cell.length_a   1.000
_cell.length_b   1.000
_cell.length_c   1.000
_cell.angle_alpha   90.00
_cell.angle_beta   90.00
_cell.angle_gamma   90.00
#
_symmetry.space_group_name_H-M   'P 1'
#
loop_
_entity.id
_entity.type
_entity.pdbx_description
1 polymer ?
#
loop_
_entity_poly.entity_id
_entity_poly.type
_entity_poly.pdbx_seq_one_letter_code
_entity_poly.pdbx_strand_id
1 'polypeptide(L)' 'MDVSPAALVNASVQMQQSQVAQTAQILVLKKAMDVQEAGALALLQALPLATSGHLGTQVNTLA' A
#
# COMPACT_ATOMS: atom_id res chain seq x y z
N MET A 1 -5.12 -30.62 -33.16
CA MET A 1 -4.32 -30.21 -31.98
C MET A 1 -4.99 -30.84 -30.78
N ASP A 2 -4.51 -32.01 -30.35
CA ASP A 2 -5.04 -32.73 -29.19
C ASP A 2 -4.48 -32.06 -27.94
N VAL A 3 -5.21 -31.08 -27.41
CA VAL A 3 -4.87 -30.48 -26.10
C VAL A 3 -5.22 -31.53 -25.06
N SER A 4 -4.20 -32.28 -24.61
CA SER A 4 -4.41 -33.27 -23.57
C SER A 4 -4.94 -32.60 -22.29
N PRO A 5 -5.83 -33.25 -21.54
CA PRO A 5 -6.32 -32.72 -20.26
C PRO A 5 -5.18 -32.34 -19.31
N ALA A 6 -4.06 -33.07 -19.35
CA ALA A 6 -2.85 -32.77 -18.60
C ALA A 6 -2.19 -31.45 -19.02
N ALA A 7 -2.16 -31.12 -20.31
CA ALA A 7 -1.64 -29.85 -20.80
C ALA A 7 -2.50 -28.67 -20.36
N LEU A 8 -3.84 -28.83 -20.36
CA LEU A 8 -4.77 -27.80 -19.87
C LEU A 8 -4.64 -27.58 -18.36
N VAL A 9 -4.54 -28.65 -17.57
CA VAL A 9 -4.29 -28.56 -16.13
C VAL A 9 -2.98 -27.83 -15.86
N ASN A 10 -1.89 -28.21 -16.55
CA ASN A 10 -0.59 -27.57 -16.34
C ASN A 10 -0.61 -26.07 -16.72
N ALA A 11 -1.26 -25.72 -17.83
CA ALA A 11 -1.46 -24.32 -18.22
C ALA A 11 -2.29 -23.53 -17.20
N SER A 12 -3.35 -24.14 -16.66
CA SER A 12 -4.19 -23.50 -15.63
C SER A 12 -3.43 -23.26 -14.32
N VAL A 13 -2.57 -24.20 -13.92
CA VAL A 13 -1.70 -24.07 -12.73
C VAL A 13 -0.68 -22.96 -12.93
N GLN A 14 -0.05 -22.89 -14.11
CA GLN A 14 0.89 -21.80 -14.42
C GLN A 14 0.21 -20.43 -14.42
N MET A 15 -1.01 -20.34 -14.96
CA MET A 15 -1.80 -19.11 -14.93
C MET A 15 -2.15 -18.69 -13.50
N GLN A 16 -2.56 -19.63 -12.64
CA GLN A 16 -2.83 -19.35 -11.23
C GLN A 16 -1.59 -18.85 -10.50
N GLN A 17 -0.43 -19.49 -10.70
CA GLN A 17 0.83 -19.05 -10.10
C GLN A 17 1.22 -17.63 -10.55
N SER A 18 1.07 -17.33 -11.84
CA SER A 18 1.30 -15.99 -12.38
C SER A 18 0.35 -14.96 -11.74
N GLN A 19 -0.94 -15.30 -11.60
CA GLN A 19 -1.94 -14.43 -10.97
C GLN A 19 -1.62 -14.16 -9.49
N VAL A 20 -1.20 -15.19 -8.74
CA VAL A 20 -0.78 -15.06 -7.34
C VAL A 20 0.43 -14.14 -7.22
N ALA A 21 1.44 -14.32 -8.07
CA ALA A 21 2.63 -13.46 -8.06
C ALA A 21 2.28 -11.99 -8.33
N GLN A 22 1.43 -11.72 -9.33
CA GLN A 22 0.96 -10.36 -9.63
C GLN A 22 0.17 -9.76 -8.46
N THR A 23 -0.73 -10.55 -7.87
CA THR A 23 -1.55 -10.10 -6.73
C THR A 23 -0.66 -9.79 -5.53
N ALA A 24 0.32 -10.63 -5.22
CA ALA A 24 1.28 -10.41 -4.14
C ALA A 24 2.08 -9.12 -4.35
N GLN A 25 2.55 -8.85 -5.57
CA GLN A 25 3.27 -7.61 -5.89
C GLN A 25 2.41 -6.37 -5.64
N ILE A 26 1.15 -6.38 -6.07
CA ILE A 26 0.22 -5.28 -5.84
C ILE A 26 -0.06 -5.11 -4.34
N LEU A 27 -0.28 -6.21 -3.61
CA LEU A 27 -0.53 -6.16 -2.16
C LEU A 27 0.66 -5.62 -1.39
N VAL A 28 1.89 -6.02 -1.75
CA VAL A 28 3.11 -5.48 -1.15
C VAL A 28 3.23 -3.98 -1.42
N LEU A 29 3.00 -3.54 -2.65
CA LEU A 29 3.00 -2.11 -2.99
C LEU A 29 1.97 -1.33 -2.17
N LYS A 30 0.74 -1.84 -2.09
CA LYS A 30 -0.33 -1.22 -1.27
C LYS A 30 0.08 -1.15 0.19
N LYS A 31 0.61 -2.24 0.74
CA LYS A 31 1.06 -2.26 2.14
C LYS A 31 2.20 -1.28 2.40
N ALA A 32 3.13 -1.12 1.44
CA ALA A 32 4.21 -0.14 1.55
C ALA A 32 3.66 1.29 1.57
N MET A 33 2.67 1.61 0.72
CA MET A 33 1.99 2.90 0.74
C MET A 33 1.27 3.15 2.07
N ASP A 34 0.51 2.18 2.58
CA ASP A 34 -0.20 2.30 3.86
C ASP A 34 0.78 2.56 5.03
N VAL A 35 1.92 1.87 5.04
CA VAL A 35 2.96 2.07 6.05
C VAL A 35 3.62 3.45 5.92
N GLN A 36 3.86 3.90 4.69
CA GLN A 36 4.41 5.23 4.43
C GLN A 36 3.45 6.34 4.88
N GLU A 37 2.15 6.19 4.63
CA GLU A 37 1.12 7.12 5.09
C GLU A 37 1.07 7.19 6.62
N ALA A 38 1.03 6.03 7.28
CA ALA A 38 1.05 5.97 8.75
C ALA A 38 2.32 6.59 9.34
N GLY A 39 3.48 6.34 8.72
CA GLY A 39 4.75 6.96 9.11
C GLY A 39 4.76 8.47 8.91
N ALA A 40 4.25 8.96 7.78
CA ALA A 40 4.13 10.39 7.50
C ALA A 40 3.19 11.08 8.50
N LEU A 41 2.06 10.46 8.83
CA LEU A 41 1.13 10.97 9.84
C LEU A 41 1.77 11.02 11.23
N ALA A 42 2.51 9.98 11.62
CA ALA A 42 3.23 9.96 12.89
C ALA A 42 4.28 11.08 12.97
N LEU A 43 4.99 11.36 11.87
CA LEU A 43 5.91 12.49 11.79
C LEU A 43 5.16 13.81 11.94
N LEU A 44 4.04 14.00 11.23
CA LEU A 44 3.19 15.20 11.36
C LEU A 44 2.71 15.42 12.79
N GLN A 45 2.27 14.35 13.47
CA GLN A 45 1.82 14.40 14.86
C GLN A 45 2.96 14.69 15.85
N ALA A 46 4.20 14.37 15.49
CA ALA A 46 5.37 14.64 16.33
C ALA A 46 5.88 16.09 16.21
N LEU A 47 5.35 16.90 15.29
CA LEU A 47 5.75 18.31 15.20
C LEU A 47 5.24 19.09 16.43
N PRO A 48 6.09 19.91 17.07
CA PRO A 48 5.66 20.78 18.14
C PRO A 48 4.67 21.83 17.60
N LEU A 49 3.51 21.92 18.24
CA LEU A 49 2.51 22.94 17.95
C LEU A 49 3.07 24.32 18.27
N ALA A 50 2.82 25.31 17.42
CA ALA A 50 3.26 26.67 17.65
C ALA A 50 2.57 27.26 18.89
N THR A 51 3.30 27.53 19.97
CA THR A 51 2.72 28.02 21.24
C THR A 51 2.62 29.54 21.33
N SER A 52 3.12 30.27 20.32
CA SER A 52 3.33 31.71 20.37
C SER A 52 3.00 32.37 19.03
N GLY A 53 2.46 33.60 19.08
CA GLY A 53 2.08 34.37 17.88
C GLY A 53 0.72 33.98 17.31
N HIS A 54 0.07 34.92 16.61
CA HIS A 54 -1.33 34.76 16.18
C HIS A 54 -1.54 33.79 15.02
N LEU A 55 -0.61 33.67 14.07
CA LEU A 55 -0.81 32.81 12.90
C LEU A 55 -0.57 31.32 13.23
N GLY A 56 0.53 31.00 13.92
CA GLY A 56 0.89 29.61 14.23
C GLY A 56 -0.10 28.92 15.17
N THR A 57 -0.62 29.63 16.17
CA THR A 57 -1.61 29.08 17.11
C THR A 57 -2.97 28.82 16.46
N GLN A 58 -3.39 29.63 15.48
CA GLN A 58 -4.64 29.41 14.76
C GLN A 58 -4.57 28.17 13.86
N VAL A 59 -3.43 27.92 13.20
CA VAL A 59 -3.22 26.73 12.37
C VAL A 59 -3.30 25.44 13.20
N ASN A 60 -2.81 25.44 14.45
CA ASN A 60 -2.90 24.29 15.34
C ASN A 60 -4.34 23.83 15.64
N THR A 61 -5.34 24.71 15.52
CA THR A 61 -6.75 24.37 15.80
C THR A 61 -7.46 23.67 14.64
N LEU A 62 -6.82 23.62 13.48
CA LEU A 62 -7.31 22.94 12.28
C LEU A 62 -6.66 21.56 12.07
N ALA A 63 -5.76 21.15 12.97
CA ALA A 63 -5.03 19.88 12.96
C ALA A 63 -5.74 18.79 13.78
#